data_AF-A0A1M6GNX0-F1
#
_entry.id   AF-A0A1M6GNX0-F1
#
_cell.length_a   1.000
_cell.length_b   1.000
_cell.length_c   1.000
_cell.angle_alpha   90.00
_cell.angle_beta   90.00
_cell.angle_gamma   90.00
#
_symmetry.space_group_name_H-M   'P 1'
#
loop_
_entity.id
_entity.type
_entity.pdbx_description
1 polymer ?
#
loop_
_entity_poly.entity_id
_entity_poly.type
_entity_poly.pdbx_seq_one_letter_code
_entity_poly.pdbx_strand_id
1 'polypeptide(L)'
;MNHILFISGGELVLVMLLALLFFGAKAIPDIAKTLGKGMREFKKATNEIKREINENTSDIKRDFNEIKDNVKKKTDEVKHEFDEQTSDVEKNIQKISDDVKEKANEATEKVGKETTKLGKKIEESADDNAKDKKDDDKKGIKDYTED
;
A
#
# COMPACT_ATOMS: atom_id res chain seq x y z
N MET A 1 -31.87 -7.46 -42.90
CA MET A 1 -32.00 -8.75 -42.19
C MET A 1 -32.58 -8.54 -40.81
N ASN A 2 -33.86 -8.18 -40.73
CA ASN A 2 -34.60 -8.09 -39.46
C ASN A 2 -36.03 -8.60 -39.70
N HIS A 3 -36.19 -9.93 -39.79
CA HIS A 3 -37.50 -10.57 -39.94
C HIS A 3 -38.18 -10.86 -38.59
N ILE A 4 -37.45 -10.76 -37.48
CA ILE A 4 -37.95 -11.13 -36.13
C ILE A 4 -38.86 -10.05 -35.52
N LEU A 5 -38.73 -8.78 -35.93
CA LEU A 5 -39.51 -7.66 -35.39
C LEU A 5 -40.90 -7.47 -36.06
N PHE A 6 -41.19 -8.22 -37.12
CA PHE A 6 -42.48 -8.19 -37.84
C PHE A 6 -43.28 -9.49 -37.72
N ILE A 7 -42.95 -10.38 -36.76
CA ILE A 7 -43.87 -11.47 -36.42
C ILE A 7 -45.15 -10.85 -35.84
N SER A 8 -46.13 -10.67 -36.73
CA SER A 8 -47.47 -10.29 -36.34
C SER A 8 -48.13 -11.46 -35.60
N GLY A 9 -49.17 -11.20 -34.81
CA GLY A 9 -49.88 -12.26 -34.10
C GLY A 9 -50.41 -13.38 -35.02
N GLY A 10 -50.68 -13.08 -36.30
CA GLY A 10 -51.10 -14.07 -37.28
C GLY A 10 -50.01 -15.10 -37.63
N GLU A 11 -48.75 -14.68 -37.73
CA GLU A 11 -47.62 -15.57 -38.01
C GLU A 11 -47.36 -16.53 -36.84
N LEU A 12 -47.47 -16.03 -35.60
CA LEU A 12 -47.38 -16.87 -34.40
C LEU A 12 -48.48 -17.94 -34.35
N VAL A 13 -49.72 -17.58 -34.73
CA VAL A 13 -50.84 -18.52 -34.82
C VAL A 13 -50.61 -19.57 -35.92
N LEU A 14 -50.06 -19.18 -37.07
CA LEU A 14 -49.72 -20.12 -38.15
C LEU A 14 -48.64 -21.13 -37.70
N VAL A 15 -47.61 -20.67 -37.01
CA VAL A 15 -46.57 -21.54 -36.45
C VAL A 15 -47.14 -22.48 -35.38
N MET A 16 -48.02 -21.98 -34.51
CA MET A 16 -48.74 -22.82 -33.54
C MET A 16 -49.59 -23.88 -34.24
N LEU A 17 -50.32 -23.54 -35.31
CA LEU A 17 -51.12 -24.50 -36.08
C LEU A 17 -50.24 -25.59 -36.72
N LEU A 18 -49.10 -25.23 -37.30
CA LEU A 18 -48.14 -26.21 -37.82
C LEU A 18 -47.61 -27.10 -36.70
N ALA A 19 -47.22 -26.53 -35.56
CA ALA A 19 -46.78 -27.30 -34.39
C ALA A 19 -47.88 -28.26 -33.89
N LEU A 20 -49.14 -27.83 -33.88
CA LEU A 20 -50.28 -28.68 -33.54
C LEU A 20 -50.56 -29.77 -34.59
N LEU A 21 -50.19 -29.57 -35.85
CA LEU A 21 -50.30 -30.62 -36.87
C LEU A 21 -49.23 -31.70 -36.68
N PHE A 22 -47.99 -31.31 -36.35
CA PHE A 22 -46.90 -32.25 -36.10
C PHE A 22 -47.03 -32.98 -34.75
N PHE A 23 -47.36 -32.25 -33.68
CA PHE A 23 -47.38 -32.77 -32.32
C PHE A 23 -48.79 -33.08 -31.79
N GLY A 24 -49.84 -32.60 -32.45
CA GLY A 24 -51.23 -32.73 -32.02
C GLY A 24 -51.68 -31.65 -31.03
N ALA A 25 -52.98 -31.30 -31.06
CA ALA A 25 -53.62 -30.34 -30.15
C ALA A 25 -53.44 -30.67 -28.65
N LYS A 26 -53.19 -31.95 -28.33
CA LYS A 26 -53.07 -32.44 -26.96
C LYS A 26 -51.65 -32.35 -26.38
N ALA A 27 -50.61 -32.24 -27.21
CA ALA A 27 -49.23 -32.22 -26.75
C ALA A 27 -48.89 -30.95 -25.95
N ILE A 28 -49.30 -29.78 -26.42
CA ILE A 28 -49.04 -28.50 -25.73
C ILE A 28 -49.63 -28.48 -24.30
N PRO A 29 -50.92 -28.79 -24.07
CA PRO A 29 -51.46 -28.77 -22.71
C PRO A 29 -50.86 -29.85 -21.81
N ASP A 30 -50.45 -31.00 -22.34
CA ASP A 30 -49.86 -32.08 -21.54
C ASP A 30 -48.40 -31.74 -21.13
N ILE A 31 -47.62 -31.13 -22.02
CA ILE A 31 -46.29 -30.59 -21.70
C ILE A 31 -46.40 -29.46 -20.68
N ALA A 32 -47.34 -28.52 -20.85
CA ALA A 32 -47.56 -27.43 -19.91
C ALA A 32 -47.94 -27.93 -18.51
N LYS A 33 -48.79 -28.96 -18.41
CA LYS A 33 -49.15 -29.59 -17.13
C LYS A 33 -47.93 -30.26 -16.48
N THR A 34 -47.11 -30.94 -17.26
CA THR A 34 -45.94 -31.68 -16.76
C THR A 34 -44.85 -30.72 -16.30
N LEU A 35 -44.51 -29.72 -17.12
CA LEU A 35 -43.58 -28.65 -16.77
C LEU A 35 -44.10 -27.84 -15.58
N GLY A 36 -45.40 -27.55 -15.50
CA GLY A 36 -46.00 -26.83 -14.38
C GLY A 36 -45.87 -27.59 -13.06
N LYS A 37 -46.11 -28.92 -13.09
CA LYS A 37 -45.86 -29.79 -11.92
C LYS A 37 -44.37 -29.83 -11.55
N GLY A 38 -43.49 -30.04 -12.54
CA GLY A 38 -42.04 -30.07 -12.33
C GLY A 38 -41.51 -28.76 -11.75
N MET A 39 -41.94 -27.62 -12.28
CA MET A 39 -41.55 -26.30 -11.79
C MET A 39 -42.07 -26.03 -10.37
N ARG A 40 -43.27 -26.52 -10.03
CA ARG A 40 -43.83 -26.42 -8.68
C ARG A 40 -43.02 -27.23 -7.67
N GLU A 41 -42.70 -28.48 -7.99
CA GLU A 41 -41.87 -29.33 -7.12
C GLU A 41 -40.44 -28.79 -7.01
N PHE A 42 -39.84 -28.35 -8.12
CA PHE A 42 -38.53 -27.71 -8.14
C PHE A 42 -38.48 -26.44 -7.26
N LYS A 43 -39.50 -25.58 -7.37
CA LYS A 43 -39.63 -24.39 -6.52
C LYS A 43 -39.80 -24.77 -5.05
N LYS A 44 -40.56 -25.82 -4.74
CA LYS A 44 -40.77 -26.30 -3.37
C LYS A 44 -39.46 -26.81 -2.76
N ALA A 45 -38.73 -27.67 -3.47
CA ALA A 45 -37.43 -28.17 -3.06
C ALA A 45 -36.41 -27.03 -2.89
N THR A 46 -36.37 -26.07 -3.82
CA THR A 46 -35.49 -24.89 -3.73
C THR A 46 -35.81 -24.04 -2.50
N ASN A 47 -37.09 -23.83 -2.19
CA ASN A 47 -37.53 -23.07 -1.02
C ASN A 47 -37.20 -23.78 0.30
N GLU A 48 -37.29 -25.11 0.33
CA GLU A 48 -36.92 -25.94 1.49
C GLU A 48 -35.42 -25.82 1.76
N ILE A 49 -34.59 -26.01 0.73
CA ILE A 49 -33.13 -25.80 0.80
C ILE A 49 -32.80 -24.37 1.26
N LYS A 50 -33.48 -23.35 0.72
CA LYS A 50 -33.27 -21.96 1.13
C LYS A 50 -33.61 -21.75 2.60
N ARG A 51 -34.65 -22.40 3.11
CA ARG A 51 -35.07 -22.33 4.51
C ARG A 51 -34.07 -23.02 5.42
N GLU A 52 -33.66 -24.24 5.09
CA GLU A 52 -32.62 -24.97 5.83
C GLU A 52 -31.29 -24.21 5.87
N ILE A 53 -30.87 -23.63 4.75
CA ILE A 53 -29.67 -22.79 4.70
C ILE A 53 -29.85 -21.57 5.59
N ASN A 54 -31.00 -20.88 5.55
CA ASN A 54 -31.18 -19.66 6.35
C ASN A 54 -31.27 -19.95 7.86
N GLU A 55 -31.97 -21.01 8.25
CA GLU A 55 -32.05 -21.46 9.65
C GLU A 55 -30.65 -21.86 10.16
N ASN A 56 -29.91 -22.71 9.43
CA ASN A 56 -28.55 -23.13 9.84
C ASN A 56 -27.48 -22.03 9.72
N THR A 57 -27.61 -21.11 8.74
CA THR A 57 -26.65 -20.01 8.56
C THR A 57 -26.87 -18.90 9.57
N SER A 58 -28.06 -18.77 10.18
CA SER A 58 -28.31 -17.77 11.21
C SER A 58 -27.52 -18.05 12.48
N ASP A 59 -27.39 -19.32 12.86
CA ASP A 59 -26.60 -19.74 14.02
C ASP A 59 -25.10 -19.69 13.71
N ILE A 60 -24.68 -20.19 12.53
CA ILE A 60 -23.28 -20.05 12.08
C ILE A 60 -22.87 -18.57 11.96
N LYS A 61 -23.75 -17.68 11.49
CA LYS A 61 -23.45 -16.23 11.42
C LYS A 61 -23.31 -15.59 12.79
N ARG A 62 -24.06 -16.03 13.80
CA ARG A 62 -23.92 -15.52 15.17
C ARG A 62 -22.57 -15.93 15.75
N ASP A 63 -22.22 -17.20 15.66
CA ASP A 63 -20.93 -17.71 16.13
C ASP A 63 -19.76 -17.03 15.39
N PHE A 64 -19.88 -16.84 14.08
CA PHE A 64 -18.84 -16.17 13.29
C PHE A 64 -18.70 -14.67 13.63
N ASN A 65 -19.81 -13.97 13.91
CA ASN A 65 -19.78 -12.58 14.36
C ASN A 65 -19.19 -12.46 15.77
N GLU A 66 -19.51 -13.38 16.67
CA GLU A 66 -18.93 -13.40 18.02
C GLU A 66 -17.42 -13.67 17.98
N ILE A 67 -16.95 -14.60 17.15
CA ILE A 67 -15.52 -14.82 16.90
C ILE A 67 -14.88 -13.55 16.31
N LYS A 68 -15.52 -12.90 15.34
CA LYS A 68 -15.02 -11.67 14.72
C LYS A 68 -14.89 -10.54 15.73
N ASP A 69 -15.87 -10.36 16.61
CA ASP A 69 -15.88 -9.30 17.62
C ASP A 69 -14.82 -9.55 18.71
N ASN A 70 -14.63 -10.80 19.12
CA ASN A 70 -13.59 -11.19 20.07
C ASN A 70 -12.17 -11.03 19.47
N VAL A 71 -11.98 -11.43 18.21
CA VAL A 71 -10.69 -11.24 17.50
C VAL A 71 -10.41 -9.75 17.30
N LYS A 72 -11.43 -8.94 16.96
CA LYS A 72 -11.27 -7.50 16.78
C LYS A 72 -10.89 -6.81 18.10
N LYS A 73 -11.59 -7.10 19.20
CA LYS A 73 -11.22 -6.58 20.53
C LYS A 73 -9.79 -6.92 20.90
N LYS A 74 -9.39 -8.18 20.73
CA LYS A 74 -8.02 -8.62 21.05
C LYS A 74 -6.97 -7.96 20.16
N THR A 75 -7.30 -7.72 18.88
CA THR A 75 -6.42 -6.99 17.95
C THR A 75 -6.29 -5.52 18.34
N ASP A 76 -7.38 -4.89 18.79
CA ASP A 76 -7.37 -3.50 19.22
C ASP A 76 -6.61 -3.32 20.56
N GLU A 77 -6.71 -4.27 21.50
CA GLU A 77 -5.89 -4.32 22.72
C GLU A 77 -4.39 -4.47 22.41
N VAL A 78 -4.03 -5.44 21.54
CA VAL A 78 -2.64 -5.65 21.14
C VAL A 78 -2.07 -4.42 20.42
N LYS A 79 -2.87 -3.72 19.61
CA LYS A 79 -2.44 -2.45 18.99
C LYS A 79 -2.19 -1.37 20.02
N HIS A 80 -3.05 -1.23 21.03
CA HIS A 80 -2.87 -0.23 22.08
C HIS A 80 -1.59 -0.48 22.90
N GLU A 81 -1.32 -1.73 23.26
CA GLU A 81 -0.08 -2.09 23.98
C GLU A 81 1.17 -1.91 23.11
N PHE A 82 1.07 -2.20 21.80
CA PHE A 82 2.16 -2.03 20.85
C PHE A 82 2.45 -0.56 20.50
N ASP A 83 1.42 0.27 20.33
CA ASP A 83 1.57 1.72 20.09
C ASP A 83 2.17 2.43 21.31
N GLU A 84 1.77 2.03 22.53
CA GLU A 84 2.34 2.56 23.77
C GLU A 84 3.82 2.20 23.89
N GLN A 85 4.18 0.94 23.67
CA GLN A 85 5.58 0.50 23.64
C GLN A 85 6.39 1.19 22.53
N THR A 86 5.83 1.37 21.34
CA THR A 86 6.52 2.03 20.21
C THR A 86 6.74 3.51 20.49
N SER A 87 5.77 4.19 21.11
CA SER A 87 5.89 5.61 21.44
C SER A 87 7.00 5.87 22.48
N ASP A 88 7.19 4.97 23.44
CA ASP A 88 8.29 5.08 24.40
C ASP A 88 9.65 4.73 23.79
N VAL A 89 9.70 3.80 22.84
CA VAL A 89 10.90 3.54 22.04
C VAL A 89 11.27 4.76 21.19
N GLU A 90 10.31 5.40 20.51
CA GLU A 90 10.53 6.62 19.72
C GLU A 90 11.07 7.77 20.59
N LYS A 91 10.48 8.01 21.77
CA LYS A 91 10.95 9.05 22.71
C LYS A 91 12.39 8.81 23.16
N ASN A 92 12.76 7.57 23.42
CA ASN A 92 14.12 7.23 23.85
C ASN A 92 15.13 7.35 22.69
N ILE A 93 14.77 6.92 21.49
CA ILE A 93 15.61 7.10 20.29
C ILE A 93 15.83 8.58 19.99
N GLN A 94 14.81 9.42 20.16
CA GLN A 94 14.94 10.86 19.94
C GLN A 94 15.92 11.50 20.91
N LYS A 95 15.83 11.17 22.21
CA LYS A 95 16.80 11.64 23.22
C LYS A 95 18.22 11.20 22.91
N ILE A 96 18.42 9.95 22.49
CA ILE A 96 19.74 9.44 22.09
C ILE A 96 20.27 10.20 20.87
N SER A 97 19.42 10.47 19.87
CA SER A 97 19.79 11.29 18.72
C SER A 97 20.23 12.69 19.11
N ASP A 98 19.52 13.32 20.04
CA ASP A 98 19.84 14.66 20.52
C ASP A 98 21.17 14.67 21.30
N ASP A 99 21.38 13.70 22.20
CA ASP A 99 22.64 13.52 22.95
C ASP A 99 23.84 13.24 22.02
N VAL A 100 23.63 12.42 20.98
CA VAL A 100 24.67 12.13 19.97
C VAL A 100 25.01 13.38 19.17
N LYS A 101 24.00 14.17 18.79
CA LYS A 101 24.20 15.41 18.03
C LYS A 101 24.93 16.47 18.85
N GLU A 102 24.61 16.58 20.14
CA GLU A 102 25.29 17.46 21.07
C GLU A 102 26.77 17.06 21.25
N LYS A 103 27.04 15.79 21.54
CA LYS A 103 28.41 15.28 21.68
C LYS A 103 29.23 15.40 20.40
N ALA A 104 28.61 15.18 19.24
CA ALA A 104 29.26 15.35 17.95
C ALA A 104 29.65 16.81 17.71
N ASN A 105 28.76 17.76 18.00
CA ASN A 105 29.06 19.19 17.88
C ASN A 105 30.18 19.61 18.83
N GLU A 106 30.16 19.17 20.09
CA GLU A 106 31.25 19.45 21.03
C GLU A 106 32.60 18.90 20.57
N ALA A 107 32.62 17.67 20.03
CA ALA A 107 33.84 17.05 19.52
C ALA A 107 34.37 17.81 18.30
N THR A 108 33.48 18.20 17.37
CA THR A 108 33.84 18.95 16.16
C THR A 108 34.37 20.34 16.51
N GLU A 109 33.77 21.01 17.50
CA GLU A 109 34.19 22.32 17.96
C GLU A 109 35.54 22.27 18.70
N LYS A 110 35.77 21.25 19.53
CA LYS A 110 37.06 21.02 20.22
C LYS A 110 38.17 20.71 19.20
N VAL A 111 37.90 19.86 18.21
CA VAL A 111 38.86 19.54 17.14
C VAL A 111 39.18 20.77 16.30
N GLY A 112 38.17 21.53 15.88
CA GLY A 112 38.35 22.75 15.09
C GLY A 112 39.18 23.82 15.81
N LYS A 113 38.96 23.98 17.13
CA LYS A 113 39.75 24.91 17.96
C LYS A 113 41.22 24.48 18.06
N GLU A 114 41.50 23.20 18.20
CA GLU A 114 42.88 22.69 18.25
C GLU A 114 43.58 22.75 16.88
N THR A 115 42.89 22.45 15.77
CA THR A 115 43.47 22.58 14.42
C THR A 115 43.73 24.02 14.01
N THR A 116 42.89 24.98 14.43
CA THR A 116 43.08 26.41 14.15
C THR A 116 44.25 26.99 14.94
N LYS A 117 44.43 26.57 16.20
CA LYS A 117 45.61 26.92 17.00
C LYS A 117 46.89 26.31 16.41
N LEU A 118 46.82 25.07 15.93
CA LEU A 118 47.95 24.40 15.29
C LEU A 118 48.33 25.08 13.96
N GLY A 119 47.34 25.47 13.15
CA GLY A 119 47.55 26.22 11.91
C GLY A 119 48.20 27.59 12.13
N LYS A 120 47.72 28.37 13.13
CA LYS A 120 48.36 29.64 13.51
C LYS A 120 49.80 29.47 13.97
N LYS A 121 50.09 28.41 14.73
CA LYS A 121 51.46 28.11 15.19
C LYS A 121 52.39 27.77 14.02
N ILE A 122 51.88 27.12 12.97
CA ILE A 122 52.64 26.82 11.74
C ILE A 122 52.86 28.07 10.88
N GLU A 123 51.84 28.93 10.74
CA GLU A 123 51.97 30.24 10.05
C GLU A 123 52.99 31.15 10.75
N GLU A 124 52.94 31.24 12.08
CA GLU A 124 53.84 32.08 12.88
C GLU A 124 55.29 31.54 12.87
N SER A 125 55.48 30.23 12.66
CA SER A 125 56.81 29.61 12.47
C SER A 125 57.37 29.81 11.05
N ALA A 126 56.52 30.08 10.05
CA ALA A 126 56.93 30.23 8.66
C ALA A 126 57.40 31.66 8.33
N ASP A 127 56.90 32.68 9.04
CA ASP A 127 57.21 34.09 8.80
C ASP A 127 58.61 34.51 9.31
N ASP A 128 59.17 33.81 10.32
CA ASP A 128 60.53 34.07 10.80
C ASP A 128 61.62 33.58 9.82
N ASN A 129 61.32 32.60 8.96
CA ASN A 129 62.27 32.07 7.99
C ASN A 129 62.28 32.84 6.65
N ALA A 130 61.30 33.73 6.42
CA ALA A 130 61.21 34.52 5.19
C ALA A 130 62.03 35.83 5.21
N LYS A 131 62.54 36.24 6.38
CA LYS A 131 63.25 37.53 6.55
C LYS A 131 64.76 37.46 6.34
N ASP A 132 65.37 36.28 6.25
CA ASP A 132 66.83 36.13 6.07
C ASP A 132 67.26 36.08 4.58
N LYS A 133 66.31 36.12 3.63
CA LYS A 133 66.58 35.91 2.20
C LYS A 133 66.39 37.14 1.30
N LYS A 134 66.30 38.35 1.86
CA LYS A 134 66.10 39.60 1.09
C LYS A 134 67.31 40.55 1.06
N ASP A 135 68.46 40.15 1.63
CA ASP A 135 69.67 40.98 1.61
C ASP A 135 70.73 40.54 0.57
N ASP A 136 70.59 39.39 -0.09
CA ASP A 136 71.59 38.90 -1.06
C ASP A 136 71.35 39.30 -2.53
N ASP A 137 70.12 39.65 -2.94
CA ASP A 137 69.81 39.90 -4.36
C ASP A 137 70.13 41.32 -4.87
N LYS A 138 70.59 42.25 -4.00
CA LYS A 138 70.92 43.64 -4.39
C LYS A 138 72.39 43.91 -4.72
N LYS A 139 73.25 42.89 -4.77
CA LYS A 139 74.68 43.06 -5.11
C LYS A 139 75.11 42.56 -6.50
N GLY A 140 74.22 41.94 -7.29
CA GLY A 140 74.60 41.29 -8.56
C GLY A 140 74.37 42.07 -9.86
N ILE A 141 73.69 43.22 -9.84
CA ILE A 141 73.29 43.94 -11.08
C ILE A 141 74.02 45.28 -11.19
N LYS A 142 75.36 45.27 -11.21
CA LYS A 142 76.16 46.45 -11.59
C LYS A 142 77.36 46.18 -12.50
N ASP A 143 77.61 44.95 -12.93
CA ASP A 143 78.91 44.61 -13.56
C ASP A 143 78.87 44.21 -15.06
N TYR A 144 77.82 44.51 -15.82
CA TYR A 144 77.81 44.18 -17.26
C TYR A 144 77.10 45.21 -18.15
N THR A 145 77.59 46.46 -18.17
CA THR A 145 77.38 47.38 -19.30
C THR A 145 78.50 48.42 -19.40
N GLU A 146 79.75 47.98 -19.54
CA GLU A 146 80.81 48.76 -20.18
C GLU A 146 81.63 47.81 -21.06
N ASP A 147 81.40 47.91 -22.37
CA ASP A 147 82.37 47.74 -23.47
C ASP A 147 81.70 48.14 -24.80
#